data_AF-A0AA42QIZ0-F1
#
_entry.id   AF-A0AA42QIZ0-F1
#
_cell.length_a   1.000
_cell.length_b   1.000
_cell.length_c   1.000
_cell.angle_alpha   90.00
_cell.angle_beta   90.00
_cell.angle_gamma   90.00
#
_symmetry.space_group_name_H-M   'P 1'
#
loop_
_entity.id
_entity.type
_entity.pdbx_description
1 polymer ?
#
loop_
_entity_poly.entity_id
_entity_poly.type
_entity_poly.pdbx_seq_one_letter_code
_entity_poly.pdbx_strand_id
1 'polypeptide(L)'
;MTIMNHVNIETGTVNIAVFNQTDAALAALREKYQVVPDANTEDGYAFVKEGIKELTTLRTRLEGVRKEVKEPYLQAGRIIDAEAKRITTELTTLEEPMKAAKKEVDDRVERERQERIARLQAKVDAIKAMPGQVRGKSSQEIEAMYDRVGEIDATHDFFDLTREAVAARQAALDELTQMLTERLEFEVNEKARLQAEAERAELQRQLKAQQEENDRILREQQAEMQRQQDEIKRQQQEMQRQQDEMRQQREELERAQAALQQPAPAAEVAQVEAPVEVVAVKPAPATSKAKPDNRQWHAVVTDKSALIAAIAAGFGTEDLLIVDQAALDSLANDKRNSLELPGVVAQPVPATHAA
;
A
#
# COMPACT_ATOMS: atom_id res chain seq x y z
N MET A 1 81.79 2.10 36.06
CA MET A 1 81.31 1.59 34.76
C MET A 1 81.82 0.17 34.61
N THR A 2 81.04 -0.83 35.01
CA THR A 2 81.42 -2.24 34.81
C THR A 2 81.02 -2.60 33.38
N ILE A 3 81.97 -2.50 32.46
CA ILE A 3 81.77 -2.84 31.06
C ILE A 3 81.58 -4.38 31.00
N MET A 4 80.34 -4.82 30.81
CA MET A 4 79.94 -6.23 30.78
C MET A 4 80.32 -6.93 29.46
N ASN A 5 81.62 -6.93 29.11
CA ASN A 5 82.15 -7.38 27.80
C ASN A 5 82.52 -8.88 27.74
N HIS A 6 81.85 -9.74 28.51
CA HIS A 6 82.21 -11.17 28.56
C HIS A 6 81.26 -12.10 27.82
N VAL A 7 80.13 -11.61 27.32
CA VAL A 7 79.12 -12.39 26.61
C VAL A 7 78.90 -11.77 25.25
N ASN A 8 79.17 -12.52 24.18
CA ASN A 8 78.80 -12.12 22.82
C ASN A 8 77.42 -12.71 22.49
N ILE A 9 76.43 -11.84 22.37
CA ILE A 9 75.03 -12.22 22.13
C ILE A 9 74.83 -12.74 20.70
N GLU A 10 75.59 -12.24 19.72
CA GLU A 10 75.46 -12.62 18.31
C GLU A 10 76.06 -14.01 18.03
N THR A 11 77.17 -14.36 18.69
CA THR A 11 77.84 -15.65 18.52
C THR A 11 77.48 -16.67 19.59
N GLY A 12 76.72 -16.29 20.61
CA GLY A 12 76.31 -17.16 21.73
C GLY A 12 77.47 -17.65 22.61
N THR A 13 78.61 -16.96 22.59
CA THR A 13 79.84 -17.39 23.29
C THR A 13 80.12 -16.55 24.54
N VAL A 14 80.65 -17.20 25.58
CA VAL A 14 81.03 -16.58 26.85
C VAL A 14 82.56 -16.60 26.99
N ASN A 15 83.19 -15.43 26.85
CA ASN A 15 84.64 -15.26 26.92
C ASN A 15 85.05 -14.87 28.34
N ILE A 16 85.04 -15.87 29.22
CA ILE A 16 85.47 -15.73 30.61
C ILE A 16 86.63 -16.68 30.84
N ALA A 17 87.77 -16.14 31.26
CA ALA A 17 89.02 -16.88 31.43
C ALA A 17 88.84 -18.15 32.28
N VAL A 18 87.95 -18.12 33.28
CA VAL A 18 87.64 -19.25 34.15
C VAL A 18 86.98 -20.42 33.39
N PHE A 19 86.09 -20.15 32.44
CA PHE A 19 85.45 -21.20 31.64
C PHE A 19 86.42 -21.78 30.60
N ASN A 20 87.21 -20.93 29.93
CA ASN A 20 88.21 -21.39 28.95
C ASN A 20 89.31 -22.25 29.59
N GLN A 21 89.74 -21.95 30.82
CA GLN A 21 90.68 -22.80 31.58
C GLN A 21 90.05 -24.15 31.99
N THR A 22 88.73 -24.18 32.15
CA THR A 22 87.99 -25.40 32.51
C THR A 22 87.92 -26.37 31.32
N ASP A 23 87.79 -25.89 30.08
CA ASP A 23 87.76 -26.74 28.88
C ASP A 23 89.06 -27.55 28.69
N ALA A 24 90.22 -26.92 28.91
CA ALA A 24 91.52 -27.62 28.87
C ALA A 24 91.68 -28.62 30.03
N ALA A 25 91.20 -28.27 31.23
CA ALA A 25 91.23 -29.16 32.39
C ALA A 25 90.27 -30.35 32.25
N LEU A 26 89.14 -30.20 31.54
CA LEU A 26 88.19 -31.28 31.28
C LEU A 26 88.80 -32.40 30.44
N ALA A 27 89.67 -32.10 29.48
CA ALA A 27 90.36 -33.12 28.69
C ALA A 27 91.25 -34.01 29.58
N ALA A 28 92.03 -33.40 30.48
CA ALA A 28 92.87 -34.11 31.43
C ALA A 28 92.06 -34.93 32.45
N LEU A 29 90.95 -34.39 32.95
CA LEU A 29 90.05 -35.12 33.85
C LEU A 29 89.37 -36.30 33.15
N ARG A 30 89.01 -36.16 31.87
CA ARG A 30 88.45 -37.26 31.07
C ARG A 30 89.45 -38.40 30.94
N GLU A 31 90.70 -38.12 30.62
CA GLU A 31 91.76 -39.13 30.54
C GLU A 31 92.00 -39.80 31.90
N LYS A 32 92.11 -39.00 32.97
CA LYS A 32 92.34 -39.48 34.34
C LYS A 32 91.24 -40.42 34.86
N TYR A 33 89.97 -40.14 34.53
CA TYR A 33 88.82 -40.92 35.02
C TYR A 33 88.17 -41.79 33.93
N GLN A 34 88.85 -42.01 32.79
CA GLN A 34 88.33 -42.82 31.70
C GLN A 34 88.15 -44.29 32.10
N VAL A 35 89.11 -44.83 32.86
CA VAL A 35 89.12 -46.22 33.33
C VAL A 35 88.82 -46.22 34.82
N VAL A 36 87.70 -46.83 35.20
CA VAL A 36 87.26 -46.94 36.60
C VAL A 36 87.68 -48.32 37.13
N PRO A 37 88.57 -48.40 38.12
CA PRO A 37 88.97 -49.67 38.75
C PRO A 37 87.82 -50.35 39.51
N ASP A 38 87.96 -51.64 39.84
CA ASP A 38 86.96 -52.39 40.63
C ASP A 38 86.87 -51.83 42.06
N ALA A 39 85.72 -51.24 42.38
CA ALA A 39 85.43 -50.62 43.67
C ALA A 39 85.29 -51.61 44.84
N ASN A 40 85.34 -52.93 44.60
CA ASN A 40 85.40 -53.93 45.66
C ASN A 40 86.83 -54.14 46.21
N THR A 41 87.83 -53.53 45.58
CA THR A 41 89.21 -53.46 46.10
C THR A 41 89.41 -52.17 46.90
N GLU A 42 90.27 -52.21 47.92
CA GLU A 42 90.53 -51.04 48.78
C GLU A 42 91.06 -49.84 47.96
N ASP A 43 92.00 -50.09 47.04
CA ASP A 43 92.57 -49.08 46.15
C ASP A 43 91.55 -48.55 45.13
N GLY A 44 90.72 -49.42 44.55
CA GLY A 44 89.68 -49.02 43.59
C GLY A 44 88.58 -48.19 44.24
N TYR A 45 88.18 -48.54 45.47
CA TYR A 45 87.22 -47.74 46.23
C TYR A 45 87.75 -46.35 46.59
N ALA A 46 89.02 -46.27 47.04
CA ALA A 46 89.67 -45.00 47.35
C ALA A 46 89.75 -44.08 46.12
N PHE A 47 90.15 -44.62 44.97
CA PHE A 47 90.22 -43.89 43.70
C PHE A 47 88.85 -43.32 43.27
N VAL A 48 87.80 -44.14 43.32
CA VAL A 48 86.43 -43.71 42.96
C VAL A 48 85.91 -42.63 43.92
N LYS A 49 86.14 -42.81 45.22
CA LYS A 49 85.73 -41.84 46.25
C LYS A 49 86.40 -40.48 46.06
N GLU A 50 87.70 -40.46 45.79
CA GLU A 50 88.44 -39.23 45.53
C GLU A 50 88.02 -38.58 44.21
N GLY A 51 87.84 -39.37 43.15
CA GLY A 51 87.36 -38.89 41.86
C GLY A 51 85.97 -38.24 41.94
N ILE A 52 85.02 -38.88 42.62
CA ILE A 52 83.68 -38.29 42.86
C ILE A 52 83.79 -36.98 43.63
N LYS A 53 84.64 -36.92 44.66
CA LYS A 53 84.85 -35.70 45.45
C LYS A 53 85.45 -34.57 44.60
N GLU A 54 86.47 -34.86 43.80
CA GLU A 54 87.12 -33.89 42.90
C GLU A 54 86.13 -33.35 41.85
N LEU A 55 85.45 -34.24 41.12
CA LEU A 55 84.46 -33.86 40.10
C LEU A 55 83.27 -33.10 40.68
N THR A 56 82.76 -33.52 41.85
CA THR A 56 81.66 -32.82 42.52
C THR A 56 82.09 -31.42 42.95
N THR A 57 83.30 -31.27 43.49
CA THR A 57 83.83 -29.97 43.91
C THR A 57 83.97 -29.02 42.71
N LEU A 58 84.52 -29.51 41.59
CA LEU A 58 84.65 -28.73 40.36
C LEU A 58 83.29 -28.32 39.79
N ARG A 59 82.31 -29.24 39.75
CA ARG A 59 80.94 -28.94 39.31
C ARG A 59 80.27 -27.87 40.18
N THR A 60 80.40 -27.98 41.51
CA THR A 60 79.83 -26.99 42.44
C THR A 60 80.51 -25.63 42.29
N ARG A 61 81.84 -25.59 42.10
CA ARG A 61 82.59 -24.34 41.85
C ARG A 61 82.17 -23.69 40.54
N LEU A 62 81.99 -24.47 39.48
CA LEU A 62 81.52 -23.98 38.17
C LEU A 62 80.14 -23.31 38.29
N GLU A 63 79.21 -23.93 39.02
CA GLU A 63 77.89 -23.34 39.25
C GLU A 63 77.95 -22.06 40.10
N GLY A 64 78.88 -21.99 41.05
CA GLY A 64 79.19 -20.75 41.79
C GLY A 64 79.63 -19.62 40.86
N VAL A 65 80.65 -19.88 40.02
CA VAL A 65 81.17 -18.92 39.04
C VAL A 65 80.08 -18.51 38.04
N ARG A 66 79.26 -19.46 37.56
CA ARG A 66 78.13 -19.16 36.67
C ARG A 66 77.14 -18.18 37.32
N LYS A 67 76.79 -18.38 38.59
CA LYS A 67 75.89 -17.48 39.32
C LYS A 67 76.51 -16.10 39.50
N GLU A 68 77.77 -16.03 39.93
CA GLU A 68 78.50 -14.78 40.12
C GLU A 68 78.60 -13.97 38.83
N VAL A 69 78.93 -14.63 37.71
CA VAL A 69 79.01 -14.00 36.39
C VAL A 69 77.65 -13.54 35.90
N LYS A 70 76.60 -14.34 36.11
CA LYS A 70 75.24 -14.07 35.59
C LYS A 70 74.53 -12.98 36.41
N GLU A 71 74.83 -12.86 37.69
CA GLU A 71 74.10 -11.96 38.61
C GLU A 71 74.11 -10.49 38.15
N PRO A 72 75.24 -9.87 37.74
CA PRO A 72 75.24 -8.50 37.23
C PRO A 72 74.32 -8.31 36.01
N TYR A 73 74.25 -9.27 35.08
CA TYR A 73 73.36 -9.19 33.92
C TYR A 73 71.88 -9.26 34.31
N LEU A 74 71.53 -10.11 35.29
CA LEU A 74 70.16 -10.17 35.82
C LEU A 74 69.80 -8.88 36.58
N GLN A 75 70.75 -8.31 37.33
CA GLN A 75 70.57 -7.03 38.01
C GLN A 75 70.37 -5.89 37.02
N ALA A 76 71.16 -5.84 35.93
CA ALA A 76 70.97 -4.87 34.86
C ALA A 76 69.58 -4.98 34.23
N GLY A 77 69.11 -6.20 33.93
CA GLY A 77 67.74 -6.43 33.44
C GLY A 77 66.67 -5.91 34.40
N ARG A 78 66.77 -6.24 35.69
CA ARG A 78 65.85 -5.75 36.73
C ARG A 78 65.83 -4.22 36.83
N ILE A 79 66.98 -3.56 36.68
CA ILE A 79 67.08 -2.10 36.72
C ILE A 79 66.39 -1.49 35.49
N ILE A 80 66.61 -2.05 34.30
CA ILE A 80 65.96 -1.60 33.07
C ILE A 80 64.44 -1.74 33.18
N ASP A 81 63.96 -2.90 33.63
CA ASP A 81 62.52 -3.14 33.80
C ASP A 81 61.89 -2.19 34.83
N ALA A 82 62.59 -1.94 35.94
CA ALA A 82 62.13 -1.00 36.97
C ALA A 82 62.04 0.43 36.43
N GLU A 83 63.04 0.87 35.65
CA GLU A 83 63.07 2.20 35.05
C GLU A 83 62.00 2.34 33.97
N ALA A 84 61.82 1.33 33.11
CA ALA A 84 60.75 1.29 32.13
C ALA A 84 59.36 1.39 32.80
N LYS A 85 59.16 0.67 33.91
CA LYS A 85 57.93 0.76 34.70
C LYS A 85 57.73 2.15 35.32
N ARG A 86 58.78 2.77 35.86
CA ARG A 86 58.73 4.14 36.39
C ARG A 86 58.31 5.13 35.32
N ILE A 87 58.98 5.10 34.17
CA ILE A 87 58.68 5.98 33.02
C ILE A 87 57.25 5.73 32.54
N THR A 88 56.82 4.48 32.41
CA THR A 88 55.45 4.15 31.99
C THR A 88 54.42 4.75 32.95
N THR A 89 54.66 4.64 34.27
CA THR A 89 53.77 5.20 35.29
C THR A 89 53.67 6.73 35.19
N GLU A 90 54.80 7.40 34.99
CA GLU A 90 54.84 8.86 34.78
C GLU A 90 54.11 9.28 33.50
N LEU A 91 54.33 8.55 32.40
CA LEU A 91 53.63 8.79 31.14
C LEU A 91 52.11 8.61 31.29
N THR A 92 51.66 7.55 31.97
CA THR A 92 50.23 7.33 32.23
C THR A 92 49.65 8.44 33.11
N THR A 93 50.38 8.90 34.13
CA THR A 93 49.94 10.01 34.99
C THR A 93 49.73 11.32 34.20
N LEU A 94 50.53 11.55 33.15
CA LEU A 94 50.37 12.69 32.25
C LEU A 94 49.24 12.47 31.22
N GLU A 95 49.05 11.24 30.77
CA GLU A 95 48.05 10.87 29.75
C GLU A 95 46.62 10.86 30.30
N GLU A 96 46.42 10.37 31.52
CA GLU A 96 45.11 10.26 32.18
C GLU A 96 44.30 11.56 32.20
N PRO A 97 44.83 12.73 32.63
CA PRO A 97 44.07 13.98 32.61
C PRO A 97 43.75 14.43 31.17
N MET A 98 44.62 14.17 30.20
CA MET A 98 44.34 14.49 28.78
C MET A 98 43.23 13.62 28.22
N LYS A 99 43.23 12.31 28.53
CA LYS A 99 42.15 11.37 28.19
C LYS A 99 40.83 11.81 28.82
N ALA A 100 40.84 12.20 30.09
CA ALA A 100 39.65 12.67 30.78
C ALA A 100 39.09 13.95 30.14
N ALA A 101 39.94 14.95 29.87
CA ALA A 101 39.53 16.19 29.21
C ALA A 101 39.00 15.96 27.80
N LYS A 102 39.65 15.09 27.01
CA LYS A 102 39.17 14.70 25.67
C LYS A 102 37.79 14.05 25.75
N LYS A 103 37.62 13.10 26.66
CA LYS A 103 36.35 12.38 26.85
C LYS A 103 35.21 13.34 27.20
N GLU A 104 35.44 14.30 28.10
CA GLU A 104 34.41 15.28 28.47
C GLU A 104 33.94 16.11 27.27
N VAL A 105 34.87 16.56 26.41
CA VAL A 105 34.54 17.31 25.19
C VAL A 105 33.79 16.44 24.20
N ASP A 106 34.27 15.21 23.93
CA ASP A 106 33.63 14.28 23.01
C ASP A 106 32.20 13.94 23.48
N ASP A 107 32.02 13.62 24.77
CA ASP A 107 30.71 13.33 25.36
C ASP A 107 29.76 14.53 25.32
N ARG A 108 30.29 15.77 25.40
CA ARG A 108 29.48 16.99 25.22
C ARG A 108 29.06 17.18 23.77
N VAL A 109 30.00 17.11 22.83
CA VAL A 109 29.74 17.28 21.39
C VAL A 109 28.77 16.22 20.88
N GLU A 110 28.93 14.97 21.31
CA GLU A 110 28.04 13.89 20.90
C GLU A 110 26.63 14.08 21.47
N ARG A 111 26.49 14.53 22.73
CA ARG A 111 25.17 14.89 23.28
C ARG A 111 24.51 16.03 22.51
N GLU A 112 25.23 17.11 22.23
CA GLU A 112 24.70 18.24 21.45
C GLU A 112 24.28 17.81 20.04
N ARG A 113 25.06 16.92 19.41
CA ARG A 113 24.73 16.32 18.11
C ARG A 113 23.48 15.46 18.18
N GLN A 114 23.37 14.58 19.18
CA GLN A 114 22.19 13.73 19.38
C GLN A 114 20.93 14.55 19.65
N GLU A 115 21.02 15.59 20.49
CA GLU A 115 19.91 16.51 20.74
C GLU A 115 19.49 17.27 19.47
N ARG A 116 20.47 17.72 18.67
CA ARG A 116 20.19 18.37 17.38
C ARG A 116 19.49 17.42 16.42
N ILE A 117 19.98 16.19 16.27
CA ILE A 117 19.37 15.17 15.43
C ILE A 117 17.95 14.84 15.94
N ALA A 118 17.75 14.69 17.24
CA ALA A 118 16.43 14.42 17.83
C ALA A 118 15.43 15.56 17.56
N ARG A 119 15.85 16.83 17.69
CA ARG A 119 15.02 17.98 17.33
C ARG A 119 14.64 17.99 15.85
N LEU A 120 15.59 17.67 14.97
CA LEU A 120 15.35 17.61 13.53
C LEU A 120 14.44 16.43 13.18
N GLN A 121 14.61 15.28 13.82
CA GLN A 121 13.77 14.10 13.64
C GLN A 121 12.32 14.39 14.03
N ALA A 122 12.09 15.08 15.16
CA ALA A 122 10.75 15.50 15.56
C ALA A 122 10.07 16.40 14.52
N LYS A 123 10.83 17.28 13.84
CA LYS A 123 10.30 18.09 12.73
C LYS A 123 9.94 17.22 11.52
N VAL A 124 10.79 16.26 11.16
CA VAL A 124 10.52 15.31 10.05
C VAL A 124 9.27 14.50 10.35
N ASP A 125 9.13 14.01 11.57
CA ASP A 125 7.95 13.22 11.99
C ASP A 125 6.69 14.10 12.02
N ALA A 126 6.81 15.38 12.36
CA ALA A 126 5.70 16.32 12.25
C ALA A 126 5.23 16.49 10.81
N ILE A 127 6.14 16.57 9.83
CA ILE A 127 5.79 16.62 8.39
C ILE A 127 5.03 15.34 7.99
N LYS A 128 5.54 14.17 8.37
CA LYS A 128 4.88 12.88 8.08
C LYS A 128 3.48 12.78 8.67
N ALA A 129 3.23 13.43 9.80
CA ALA A 129 1.93 13.40 10.46
C ALA A 129 0.90 14.39 9.86
N MET A 130 1.31 15.36 9.03
CA MET A 130 0.42 16.40 8.52
C MET A 130 -0.77 15.86 7.69
N PRO A 131 -0.59 14.92 6.74
CA PRO A 131 -1.72 14.36 5.98
C PRO A 131 -2.78 13.71 6.89
N GLY A 132 -2.35 13.05 7.96
CA GLY A 132 -3.24 12.43 8.95
C GLY A 132 -4.18 13.40 9.65
N GLN A 133 -3.82 14.69 9.76
CA GLN A 133 -4.63 15.71 10.43
C GLN A 133 -5.82 16.20 9.59
N VAL A 134 -5.79 15.96 8.28
CA VAL A 134 -6.84 16.40 7.35
C VAL A 134 -7.64 15.25 6.75
N ARG A 135 -7.47 14.03 7.28
CA ARG A 135 -8.29 12.88 6.87
C ARG A 135 -9.77 13.11 7.17
N GLY A 136 -10.61 12.90 6.17
CA GLY A 136 -12.07 13.08 6.27
C GLY A 136 -12.55 14.53 6.30
N LYS A 137 -11.66 15.50 6.10
CA LYS A 137 -12.00 16.92 6.00
C LYS A 137 -12.43 17.30 4.58
N SER A 138 -12.84 18.56 4.39
CA SER A 138 -13.23 19.09 3.09
C SER A 138 -12.03 19.24 2.14
N SER A 139 -12.30 19.32 0.84
CA SER A 139 -11.28 19.58 -0.18
C SER A 139 -10.47 20.84 0.11
N GLN A 140 -11.12 21.92 0.57
CA GLN A 140 -10.47 23.19 0.92
C GLN A 140 -9.48 23.07 2.09
N GLU A 141 -9.80 22.28 3.12
CA GLU A 141 -8.89 22.07 4.26
C GLU A 141 -7.70 21.19 3.86
N ILE A 142 -7.89 20.23 2.96
CA ILE A 142 -6.80 19.40 2.42
C ILE A 142 -5.87 20.25 1.55
N GLU A 143 -6.41 21.11 0.68
CA GLU A 143 -5.65 22.04 -0.17
C GLU A 143 -4.80 23.00 0.68
N ALA A 144 -5.38 23.60 1.73
CA ALA A 144 -4.63 24.47 2.64
C ALA A 144 -3.47 23.73 3.35
N MET A 145 -3.64 22.43 3.65
CA MET A 145 -2.55 21.63 4.21
C MET A 145 -1.48 21.29 3.16
N TYR A 146 -1.89 21.01 1.91
CA TYR A 146 -0.98 20.78 0.79
C TYR A 146 -0.05 21.98 0.59
N ASP A 147 -0.61 23.18 0.53
CA ASP A 147 0.16 24.43 0.39
C ASP A 147 1.12 24.61 1.57
N ARG A 148 0.64 24.39 2.79
CA ARG A 148 1.46 24.50 4.01
C ARG A 148 2.65 23.53 3.99
N VAL A 149 2.47 22.29 3.54
CA VAL A 149 3.57 21.32 3.37
C VAL A 149 4.50 21.75 2.24
N GLY A 150 3.93 22.31 1.17
CA GLY A 150 4.65 22.85 0.02
C GLY A 150 5.60 24.00 0.39
N GLU A 151 5.23 24.84 1.34
CA GLU A 151 6.04 25.96 1.83
C GLU A 151 7.23 25.54 2.72
N ILE A 152 7.26 24.30 3.22
CA ILE A 152 8.34 23.83 4.09
C ILE A 152 9.65 23.71 3.29
N ASP A 153 10.66 24.48 3.67
CA ASP A 153 12.02 24.35 3.12
C ASP A 153 12.74 23.12 3.70
N ALA A 154 12.43 21.96 3.13
CA ALA A 154 13.05 20.70 3.51
C ALA A 154 14.53 20.59 3.10
N THR A 155 15.04 21.47 2.23
CA THR A 155 16.42 21.38 1.73
C THR A 155 17.42 22.07 2.64
N HIS A 156 17.07 23.20 3.24
CA HIS A 156 18.01 23.98 4.06
C HIS A 156 17.81 23.84 5.57
N ASP A 157 16.59 23.61 6.06
CA ASP A 157 16.31 23.64 7.52
C ASP A 157 16.73 22.39 8.29
N PHE A 158 17.06 21.31 7.57
CA PHE A 158 17.18 19.97 8.15
C PHE A 158 18.60 19.41 8.23
N PHE A 159 19.60 20.09 7.66
CA PHE A 159 21.04 19.77 7.80
C PHE A 159 21.37 18.27 7.70
N ASP A 160 21.64 17.62 8.84
CA ASP A 160 21.99 16.20 8.95
C ASP A 160 20.87 15.25 8.45
N LEU A 161 19.62 15.73 8.42
CA LEU A 161 18.42 15.00 8.00
C LEU A 161 17.77 15.59 6.75
N THR A 162 18.50 16.36 5.93
CA THR A 162 17.93 16.97 4.72
C THR A 162 17.31 15.93 3.77
N ARG A 163 17.95 14.76 3.59
CA ARG A 163 17.43 13.71 2.69
C ARG A 163 16.10 13.15 3.19
N GLU A 164 16.04 12.86 4.48
CA GLU A 164 14.87 12.33 5.16
C GLU A 164 13.73 13.34 5.18
N ALA A 165 14.03 14.62 5.38
CA ALA A 165 13.05 15.70 5.35
C ALA A 165 12.45 15.91 3.96
N VAL A 166 13.30 15.93 2.91
CA VAL A 166 12.84 16.04 1.52
C VAL A 166 11.96 14.85 1.15
N ALA A 167 12.35 13.63 1.52
CA ALA A 167 11.55 12.43 1.28
C ALA A 167 10.21 12.48 2.04
N ALA A 168 10.22 12.91 3.31
CA ALA A 168 9.01 13.06 4.12
C ALA A 168 8.06 14.13 3.55
N ARG A 169 8.58 15.27 3.10
CA ARG A 169 7.80 16.32 2.45
C ARG A 169 7.17 15.81 1.16
N GLN A 170 7.94 15.13 0.31
CA GLN A 170 7.41 14.59 -0.94
C GLN A 170 6.30 13.57 -0.68
N ALA A 171 6.53 12.61 0.23
CA ALA A 171 5.53 11.61 0.59
C ALA A 171 4.25 12.24 1.15
N ALA A 172 4.37 13.29 1.97
CA ALA A 172 3.22 14.02 2.50
C ALA A 172 2.44 14.76 1.40
N LEU A 173 3.13 15.39 0.43
CA LEU A 173 2.49 16.03 -0.71
C LEU A 173 1.78 15.02 -1.62
N ASP A 174 2.38 13.86 -1.85
CA ASP A 174 1.79 12.79 -2.67
C ASP A 174 0.51 12.25 -2.01
N GLU A 175 0.54 11.98 -0.69
CA GLU A 175 -0.65 11.54 0.07
C GLU A 175 -1.76 12.62 0.07
N LEU A 176 -1.40 13.88 0.29
CA LEU A 176 -2.36 15.00 0.25
C LEU A 176 -2.97 15.18 -1.14
N THR A 177 -2.18 15.00 -2.20
CA THR A 177 -2.66 15.04 -3.59
C THR A 177 -3.72 13.97 -3.81
N GLN A 178 -3.42 12.72 -3.43
CA GLN A 178 -4.37 11.62 -3.56
C GLN A 178 -5.65 11.88 -2.77
N MET A 179 -5.53 12.30 -1.51
CA MET A 179 -6.67 12.64 -0.66
C MET A 179 -7.53 13.77 -1.25
N LEU A 180 -6.90 14.80 -1.83
CA LEU A 180 -7.59 15.91 -2.45
C LEU A 180 -8.37 15.45 -3.68
N THR A 181 -7.76 14.63 -4.54
CA THR A 181 -8.42 14.05 -5.72
C THR A 181 -9.64 13.23 -5.32
N GLU A 182 -9.48 12.27 -4.39
CA GLU A 182 -10.58 11.43 -3.91
C GLU A 182 -11.71 12.26 -3.27
N ARG A 183 -11.35 13.30 -2.52
CA ARG A 183 -12.34 14.17 -1.86
C ARG A 183 -13.10 15.04 -2.86
N LEU A 184 -12.43 15.59 -3.87
CA LEU A 184 -13.07 16.37 -4.92
C LEU A 184 -14.03 15.52 -5.74
N GLU A 185 -13.63 14.30 -6.11
CA GLU A 185 -14.50 13.36 -6.82
C GLU A 185 -15.74 13.00 -5.98
N PHE A 186 -15.55 12.74 -4.69
CA PHE A 186 -16.66 12.50 -3.77
C PHE A 186 -17.65 13.67 -3.73
N GLU A 187 -17.15 14.90 -3.56
CA GLU A 187 -17.99 16.11 -3.46
C GLU A 187 -18.73 16.41 -4.77
N VAL A 188 -18.08 16.21 -5.93
CA VAL A 188 -18.72 16.34 -7.25
C VAL A 188 -19.83 15.30 -7.42
N ASN A 189 -19.55 14.03 -7.08
CA ASN A 189 -20.52 12.95 -7.19
C ASN A 189 -21.71 13.14 -6.24
N GLU A 190 -21.46 13.57 -5.00
CA GLU A 190 -22.52 13.88 -4.03
C GLU A 190 -23.42 15.02 -4.53
N LYS A 191 -22.82 16.10 -5.03
CA LYS A 191 -23.56 17.22 -5.61
C LYS A 191 -24.39 16.80 -6.82
N ALA A 192 -23.83 15.98 -7.71
CA ALA A 192 -24.55 15.46 -8.88
C ALA A 192 -25.73 14.57 -8.46
N ARG A 193 -25.59 13.73 -7.43
CA ARG A 193 -26.69 12.91 -6.89
C ARG A 193 -27.81 13.77 -6.32
N LEU A 194 -27.47 14.79 -5.53
CA LEU A 194 -28.44 15.72 -4.95
C LEU A 194 -29.18 16.51 -6.05
N GLN A 195 -28.48 16.95 -7.09
CA GLN A 195 -29.10 17.62 -8.24
C GLN A 195 -30.06 16.69 -9.00
N ALA A 196 -29.62 15.46 -9.30
CA ALA A 196 -30.48 14.48 -9.96
C ALA A 196 -31.72 14.09 -9.13
N GLU A 197 -31.58 14.02 -7.80
CA GLU A 197 -32.72 13.78 -6.90
C GLU A 197 -33.70 14.96 -6.89
N ALA A 198 -33.18 16.20 -6.85
CA ALA A 198 -34.01 17.40 -6.92
C ALA A 198 -34.77 17.50 -8.25
N GLU A 199 -34.10 17.28 -9.39
CA GLU A 199 -34.72 17.27 -10.72
C GLU A 199 -35.83 16.22 -10.84
N ARG A 200 -35.60 15.01 -10.31
CA ARG A 200 -36.62 13.95 -10.27
C ARG A 200 -37.82 14.35 -9.42
N ALA A 201 -37.59 14.97 -8.26
CA ALA A 201 -38.66 15.45 -7.40
C ALA A 201 -39.49 16.56 -8.07
N GLU A 202 -38.84 17.47 -8.80
CA GLU A 202 -39.52 18.50 -9.58
C GLU A 202 -40.34 17.92 -10.73
N LEU A 203 -39.76 17.00 -11.51
CA LEU A 203 -40.47 16.32 -12.60
C LEU A 203 -41.67 15.54 -12.09
N GLN A 204 -41.53 14.86 -10.95
CA GLN A 204 -42.64 14.14 -10.32
C GLN A 204 -43.77 15.08 -9.88
N ARG A 205 -43.43 16.27 -9.36
CA ARG A 205 -44.43 17.30 -9.02
C ARG A 205 -45.13 17.82 -10.27
N GLN A 206 -44.40 18.08 -11.36
CA GLN A 206 -44.96 18.53 -12.63
C GLN A 206 -45.90 17.47 -13.23
N LEU A 207 -45.47 16.21 -13.28
CA LEU A 207 -46.29 15.10 -13.77
C LEU A 207 -47.56 14.94 -12.96
N LYS A 208 -47.48 15.05 -11.62
CA LYS A 208 -48.66 14.98 -10.75
C LYS A 208 -49.60 16.15 -10.98
N ALA A 209 -49.09 17.37 -11.09
CA ALA A 209 -49.91 18.54 -11.40
C ALA A 209 -50.61 18.40 -12.77
N GLN A 210 -49.89 17.90 -13.77
CA GLN A 210 -50.45 17.67 -15.11
C GLN A 210 -51.48 16.53 -15.14
N GLN A 211 -51.28 15.48 -14.34
CA GLN A 211 -52.29 14.44 -14.14
C GLN A 211 -53.54 14.99 -13.46
N GLU A 212 -53.39 15.79 -12.40
CA GLU A 212 -54.51 16.42 -11.72
C GLU A 212 -55.28 17.38 -12.63
N GLU A 213 -54.60 18.11 -13.50
CA GLU A 213 -55.21 18.98 -14.51
C GLU A 213 -55.94 18.18 -15.60
N ASN A 214 -55.31 17.14 -16.14
CA ASN A 214 -55.95 16.23 -17.09
C ASN A 214 -57.19 15.56 -16.49
N ASP A 215 -57.12 15.13 -15.22
CA ASP A 215 -58.25 14.55 -14.50
C ASP A 215 -59.38 15.57 -14.29
N ARG A 216 -59.05 16.84 -14.03
CA ARG A 216 -60.06 17.93 -13.95
C ARG A 216 -60.74 18.13 -15.30
N ILE A 217 -59.97 18.27 -16.38
CA ILE A 217 -60.50 18.44 -17.74
C ILE A 217 -61.39 17.25 -18.12
N LEU A 218 -60.96 16.02 -17.81
CA LEU A 218 -61.75 14.82 -18.10
C LEU A 218 -63.07 14.79 -17.31
N ARG A 219 -63.06 15.17 -16.03
CA ARG A 219 -64.28 15.28 -15.21
C ARG A 219 -65.23 16.37 -15.74
N GLU A 220 -64.68 17.50 -16.16
CA GLU A 220 -65.46 18.59 -16.76
C GLU A 220 -66.12 18.14 -18.08
N GLN A 221 -65.36 17.49 -18.97
CA GLN A 221 -65.91 16.93 -20.22
C GLN A 221 -66.99 15.87 -19.96
N GLN A 222 -66.79 14.98 -18.98
CA GLN A 222 -67.80 13.98 -18.61
C GLN A 222 -69.07 14.64 -18.06
N ALA A 223 -68.94 15.66 -17.21
CA ALA A 223 -70.07 16.41 -16.69
C ALA A 223 -70.82 17.16 -17.80
N GLU A 224 -70.11 17.75 -18.77
CA GLU A 224 -70.73 18.36 -19.95
C GLU A 224 -71.45 17.35 -20.83
N MET A 225 -70.83 16.20 -21.11
CA MET A 225 -71.46 15.13 -21.88
C MET A 225 -72.73 14.60 -21.19
N GLN A 226 -72.70 14.44 -19.87
CA GLN A 226 -73.90 14.07 -19.09
C GLN A 226 -74.99 15.13 -19.21
N ARG A 227 -74.65 16.42 -19.08
CA ARG A 227 -75.61 17.52 -19.28
C ARG A 227 -76.22 17.48 -20.68
N GLN A 228 -75.42 17.26 -21.72
CA GLN A 228 -75.90 17.14 -23.10
C GLN A 228 -76.81 15.91 -23.28
N GLN A 229 -76.45 14.75 -22.71
CA GLN A 229 -77.30 13.56 -22.77
C GLN A 229 -78.63 13.75 -22.03
N ASP A 230 -78.61 14.41 -20.88
CA ASP A 230 -79.81 14.72 -20.11
C ASP A 230 -80.70 15.73 -20.85
N GLU A 231 -80.11 16.73 -21.50
CA GLU A 231 -80.81 17.69 -22.36
C GLU A 231 -81.46 16.99 -23.57
N ILE A 232 -80.72 16.14 -24.27
CA ILE A 232 -81.23 15.34 -25.40
C ILE A 232 -82.36 14.41 -24.94
N LYS A 233 -82.21 13.76 -23.78
CA LYS A 233 -83.28 12.91 -23.22
C LYS A 233 -84.53 13.72 -22.91
N ARG A 234 -84.40 14.92 -22.33
CA ARG A 234 -85.54 15.81 -22.09
C ARG A 234 -86.20 16.22 -23.40
N GLN A 235 -85.43 16.62 -24.40
CA GLN A 235 -85.95 16.96 -25.73
C GLN A 235 -86.66 15.77 -26.39
N GLN A 236 -86.11 14.56 -26.31
CA GLN A 236 -86.75 13.36 -26.82
C GLN A 236 -88.05 13.04 -26.09
N GLN A 237 -88.09 13.20 -24.76
CA GLN A 237 -89.29 13.01 -23.96
C GLN A 237 -90.37 14.05 -24.29
N GLU A 238 -90.00 15.32 -24.46
CA GLU A 238 -90.92 16.35 -24.91
C GLU A 238 -91.44 16.08 -26.32
N MET A 239 -90.56 15.69 -27.25
CA MET A 239 -90.96 15.35 -28.61
C MET A 239 -91.87 14.11 -28.65
N GLN A 240 -91.63 13.11 -27.81
CA GLN A 240 -92.51 11.95 -27.65
C GLN A 240 -93.86 12.35 -27.08
N ARG A 241 -93.91 13.20 -26.04
CA ARG A 241 -95.17 13.73 -25.52
C ARG A 241 -95.95 14.49 -26.59
N GLN A 242 -95.29 15.34 -27.36
CA GLN A 242 -95.92 16.06 -28.47
C GLN A 242 -96.41 15.12 -29.58
N GLN A 243 -95.65 14.07 -29.92
CA GLN A 243 -96.07 13.06 -30.88
C GLN A 243 -97.24 12.22 -30.37
N ASP A 244 -97.24 11.86 -29.09
CA ASP A 244 -98.32 11.12 -28.44
C ASP A 244 -99.59 11.97 -28.36
N GLU A 245 -99.47 13.26 -28.02
CA GLU A 245 -100.57 14.23 -28.06
C GLU A 245 -101.11 14.41 -29.49
N MET A 246 -100.23 14.54 -30.49
CA MET A 246 -100.64 14.58 -31.90
C MET A 246 -101.28 13.26 -32.37
N ARG A 247 -100.79 12.11 -31.90
CA ARG A 247 -101.40 10.81 -32.19
C ARG A 247 -102.77 10.71 -31.56
N GLN A 248 -102.94 11.12 -30.30
CA GLN A 248 -104.23 11.15 -29.64
C GLN A 248 -105.20 12.08 -30.38
N GLN A 249 -104.76 13.27 -30.79
CA GLN A 249 -105.58 14.17 -31.61
C GLN A 249 -105.94 13.56 -32.96
N ARG A 250 -105.00 12.89 -33.64
CA ARG A 250 -105.26 12.18 -34.91
C ARG A 250 -106.20 11.01 -34.70
N GLU A 251 -106.01 10.18 -33.67
CA GLU A 251 -106.87 9.05 -33.34
C GLU A 251 -108.26 9.49 -32.88
N GLU A 252 -108.40 10.65 -32.22
CA GLU A 252 -109.69 11.26 -31.90
C GLU A 252 -110.39 11.80 -33.15
N LEU A 253 -109.65 12.48 -34.03
CA LEU A 253 -110.17 12.93 -35.33
C LEU A 253 -110.53 11.73 -36.23
N GLU A 254 -109.72 10.68 -36.21
CA GLU A 254 -109.91 9.45 -36.98
C GLU A 254 -111.02 8.58 -36.37
N ARG A 255 -111.20 8.53 -35.05
CA ARG A 255 -112.40 7.96 -34.39
C ARG A 255 -113.65 8.78 -34.67
N ALA A 256 -113.56 10.10 -34.73
CA ALA A 256 -114.67 10.96 -35.11
C ALA A 256 -115.04 10.78 -36.60
N GLN A 257 -114.05 10.61 -37.48
CA GLN A 257 -114.25 10.31 -38.90
C GLN A 257 -114.72 8.85 -39.13
N ALA A 258 -114.21 7.88 -38.38
CA ALA A 258 -114.60 6.46 -38.45
C ALA A 258 -115.97 6.18 -37.79
N ALA A 259 -116.40 6.99 -36.82
CA ALA A 259 -117.78 6.94 -36.31
C ALA A 259 -118.81 7.46 -37.33
N LEU A 260 -118.37 8.19 -38.37
CA LEU A 260 -119.21 8.71 -39.45
C LEU A 260 -119.19 7.84 -40.72
N GLN A 261 -118.28 6.87 -40.84
CA GLN A 261 -118.13 6.06 -42.06
C GLN A 261 -117.76 4.60 -41.76
N GLN A 262 -118.74 3.71 -41.92
CA GLN A 262 -118.56 2.34 -42.46
C GLN A 262 -119.60 2.18 -43.58
N PRO A 263 -119.36 1.42 -44.68
CA PRO A 263 -118.60 0.16 -44.71
C PRO A 263 -117.59 -0.03 -45.88
N ALA A 264 -116.94 -1.20 -45.85
CA ALA A 264 -116.01 -1.90 -46.76
C ALA A 264 -116.39 -1.95 -48.28
N PRO A 265 -115.65 -2.58 -49.25
CA PRO A 265 -114.47 -3.47 -49.17
C PRO A 265 -113.37 -3.33 -50.30
N ALA A 266 -112.34 -4.18 -50.20
CA ALA A 266 -111.53 -4.84 -51.26
C ALA A 266 -110.76 -4.05 -52.35
N ALA A 267 -109.44 -4.28 -52.46
CA ALA A 267 -108.79 -4.79 -53.68
C ALA A 267 -107.28 -5.10 -53.50
N GLU A 268 -106.92 -6.29 -53.96
CA GLU A 268 -105.62 -6.93 -54.27
C GLU A 268 -104.85 -6.11 -55.34
N VAL A 269 -103.50 -6.01 -55.44
CA VAL A 269 -102.49 -6.97 -55.97
C VAL A 269 -101.07 -6.37 -55.78
N ALA A 270 -100.05 -7.12 -55.31
CA ALA A 270 -98.88 -7.66 -56.07
C ALA A 270 -97.93 -6.58 -56.70
N GLN A 271 -96.58 -6.61 -56.69
CA GLN A 271 -95.58 -7.66 -56.48
C GLN A 271 -94.14 -7.06 -56.68
N VAL A 272 -93.11 -7.73 -56.14
CA VAL A 272 -91.65 -7.76 -56.51
C VAL A 272 -90.76 -6.50 -56.38
N GLU A 273 -89.72 -6.57 -55.54
CA GLU A 273 -88.28 -6.55 -55.89
C GLU A 273 -87.42 -6.09 -54.70
N ALA A 274 -86.67 -7.03 -54.13
CA ALA A 274 -85.46 -6.76 -53.38
C ALA A 274 -84.39 -7.73 -53.87
N PRO A 275 -83.17 -7.24 -54.12
CA PRO A 275 -82.03 -7.96 -53.60
C PRO A 275 -81.18 -7.07 -52.68
N VAL A 276 -80.76 -7.75 -51.61
CA VAL A 276 -79.71 -7.42 -50.69
C VAL A 276 -78.40 -7.21 -51.45
N GLU A 277 -77.66 -6.12 -51.17
CA GLU A 277 -76.21 -6.14 -51.34
C GLU A 277 -75.53 -5.51 -50.12
N VAL A 278 -74.72 -6.36 -49.48
CA VAL A 278 -74.06 -6.18 -48.19
C VAL A 278 -72.73 -5.50 -48.47
N VAL A 279 -72.60 -4.20 -48.18
CA VAL A 279 -71.27 -3.56 -48.16
C VAL A 279 -70.67 -3.75 -46.77
N ALA A 280 -69.93 -4.85 -46.66
CA ALA A 280 -68.97 -5.08 -45.59
C ALA A 280 -67.93 -3.95 -45.58
N VAL A 281 -67.94 -3.13 -44.53
CA VAL A 281 -66.77 -2.33 -44.16
C VAL A 281 -66.09 -3.03 -42.99
N LYS A 282 -65.03 -3.75 -43.35
CA LYS A 282 -63.99 -4.24 -42.45
C LYS A 282 -63.52 -3.10 -41.53
N PRO A 283 -63.49 -3.29 -40.21
CA PRO A 283 -62.83 -2.34 -39.32
C PRO A 283 -61.31 -2.40 -39.54
N ALA A 284 -60.72 -1.23 -39.78
CA ALA A 284 -59.28 -1.00 -39.73
C ALA A 284 -58.77 -1.12 -38.28
N PRO A 285 -57.49 -1.45 -38.08
CA PRO A 285 -57.04 -2.28 -36.98
C PRO A 285 -57.10 -1.54 -35.65
N ALA A 286 -57.71 -2.20 -34.67
CA ALA A 286 -57.40 -1.95 -33.28
C ALA A 286 -55.90 -2.17 -33.11
N THR A 287 -55.16 -1.11 -32.78
CA THR A 287 -53.84 -1.22 -32.18
C THR A 287 -54.02 -1.96 -30.87
N SER A 288 -53.86 -3.28 -30.91
CA SER A 288 -53.72 -4.06 -29.70
C SER A 288 -52.48 -3.50 -29.02
N LYS A 289 -52.67 -2.77 -27.92
CA LYS A 289 -51.61 -2.64 -26.93
C LYS A 289 -51.26 -4.06 -26.53
N ALA A 290 -50.16 -4.57 -27.08
CA ALA A 290 -49.60 -5.83 -26.67
C ALA A 290 -49.48 -5.78 -25.15
N LYS A 291 -50.03 -6.80 -24.49
CA LYS A 291 -49.81 -7.04 -23.07
C LYS A 291 -48.30 -6.94 -22.83
N PRO A 292 -47.79 -6.18 -21.85
CA PRO A 292 -46.36 -6.11 -21.60
C PRO A 292 -45.88 -7.54 -21.36
N ASP A 293 -44.97 -8.00 -22.22
CA ASP A 293 -44.33 -9.31 -22.07
C ASP A 293 -43.38 -9.20 -20.88
N ASN A 294 -43.91 -9.52 -19.70
CA ASN A 294 -43.21 -9.40 -18.42
C ASN A 294 -42.26 -10.58 -18.16
N ARG A 295 -41.84 -11.27 -19.22
CA ARG A 295 -40.84 -12.33 -19.15
C ARG A 295 -39.47 -11.72 -18.95
N GLN A 296 -38.68 -12.34 -18.08
CA GLN A 296 -37.31 -11.98 -17.84
C GLN A 296 -36.47 -12.41 -19.04
N TRP A 297 -35.87 -11.45 -19.74
CA TRP A 297 -34.99 -11.70 -20.88
C TRP A 297 -33.56 -11.84 -20.37
N HIS A 298 -32.84 -12.84 -20.86
CA HIS A 298 -31.41 -12.99 -20.65
C HIS A 298 -30.70 -12.80 -21.99
N ALA A 299 -29.66 -11.97 -22.01
CA ALA A 299 -28.83 -11.80 -23.18
C ALA A 299 -27.74 -12.89 -23.19
N VAL A 300 -27.53 -13.53 -24.34
CA VAL A 300 -26.44 -14.47 -24.56
C VAL A 300 -25.55 -13.89 -25.64
N VAL A 301 -24.26 -13.74 -25.33
CA VAL A 301 -23.26 -13.30 -26.31
C VAL A 301 -22.92 -14.46 -27.22
N THR A 302 -23.31 -14.38 -28.48
CA THR A 302 -23.07 -15.43 -29.50
C THR A 302 -21.74 -15.26 -30.20
N ASP A 303 -21.28 -14.03 -30.38
CA ASP A 303 -19.99 -13.68 -30.99
C ASP A 303 -19.36 -12.51 -30.23
N LYS A 304 -18.24 -12.79 -29.55
CA LYS A 304 -17.53 -11.80 -28.73
C LYS A 304 -16.86 -10.73 -29.59
N SER A 305 -16.36 -11.08 -30.78
CA SER A 305 -15.68 -10.14 -31.67
C SER A 305 -16.65 -9.14 -32.26
N ALA A 306 -17.85 -9.61 -32.65
CA ALA A 306 -18.91 -8.73 -33.14
C ALA A 306 -19.44 -7.78 -32.05
N LEU A 307 -19.54 -8.26 -30.80
CA LEU A 307 -19.92 -7.42 -29.67
C LEU A 307 -18.90 -6.30 -29.41
N ILE A 308 -17.61 -6.61 -29.42
CA ILE A 308 -16.53 -5.62 -29.24
C ILE A 308 -16.58 -4.57 -30.37
N ALA A 309 -16.78 -4.99 -31.62
CA ALA A 309 -16.90 -4.07 -32.76
C ALA A 309 -18.14 -3.15 -32.63
N ALA A 310 -19.25 -3.67 -32.13
CA ALA A 310 -20.46 -2.88 -31.89
C ALA A 310 -20.27 -1.83 -30.76
N ILE A 311 -19.55 -2.19 -29.69
CA ILE A 311 -19.19 -1.27 -28.61
C ILE A 311 -18.26 -0.16 -29.15
N ALA A 312 -17.24 -0.53 -29.92
CA ALA A 312 -16.34 0.44 -30.57
C ALA A 312 -17.07 1.38 -31.54
N ALA A 313 -18.19 0.94 -32.14
CA ALA A 313 -19.04 1.75 -32.99
C ALA A 313 -20.10 2.58 -32.22
N GLY A 314 -20.09 2.55 -30.88
CA GLY A 314 -20.95 3.37 -30.02
C GLY A 314 -22.32 2.77 -29.71
N PHE A 315 -22.57 1.51 -30.03
CA PHE A 315 -23.84 0.83 -29.76
C PHE A 315 -23.94 0.24 -28.34
N GLY A 316 -22.91 0.38 -27.53
CA GLY A 316 -22.86 -0.05 -26.13
C GLY A 316 -21.75 0.64 -25.35
N THR A 317 -21.79 0.59 -24.03
CA THR A 317 -20.74 1.14 -23.16
C THR A 317 -19.64 0.11 -22.93
N GLU A 318 -18.43 0.60 -22.63
CA GLU A 318 -17.24 -0.23 -22.38
C GLU A 318 -17.42 -1.16 -21.17
N ASP A 319 -18.33 -0.83 -20.24
CA ASP A 319 -18.68 -1.62 -19.05
C ASP A 319 -19.23 -3.02 -19.36
N LEU A 320 -19.63 -3.27 -20.62
CA LEU A 320 -20.06 -4.60 -21.09
C LEU A 320 -18.87 -5.54 -21.32
N LEU A 321 -17.63 -5.03 -21.28
CA LEU A 321 -16.40 -5.80 -21.40
C LEU A 321 -15.77 -6.01 -20.02
N ILE A 322 -15.51 -7.26 -19.67
CA ILE A 322 -14.84 -7.61 -18.41
C ILE A 322 -13.35 -7.77 -18.68
N VAL A 323 -12.52 -6.99 -17.97
CA VAL A 323 -11.06 -7.13 -17.99
C VAL A 323 -10.64 -8.25 -17.04
N ASP A 324 -10.00 -9.29 -17.57
CA ASP A 324 -9.43 -10.37 -16.77
C ASP A 324 -8.01 -9.99 -16.30
N GLN A 325 -7.94 -9.31 -15.17
CA GLN A 325 -6.68 -8.85 -14.61
C GLN A 325 -5.72 -10.00 -14.30
N ALA A 326 -6.22 -11.16 -13.84
CA ALA A 326 -5.38 -12.30 -13.50
C ALA A 326 -4.69 -12.90 -14.75
N ALA A 327 -5.41 -12.97 -15.87
CA ALA A 327 -4.82 -13.39 -17.14
C ALA A 327 -3.77 -12.39 -17.65
N LEU A 328 -4.05 -11.08 -17.51
CA LEU A 328 -3.10 -10.02 -17.88
C LEU A 328 -1.85 -10.02 -17.00
N ASP A 329 -1.99 -10.22 -15.70
CA ASP A 329 -0.87 -10.34 -14.76
C ASP A 329 -0.02 -11.59 -15.05
N SER A 330 -0.65 -12.70 -15.42
CA SER A 330 0.07 -13.90 -15.86
C SER A 330 0.88 -13.64 -17.14
N LEU A 331 0.30 -12.93 -18.12
CA LEU A 331 0.97 -12.52 -19.35
C LEU A 331 2.12 -11.52 -19.08
N ALA A 332 1.90 -10.58 -18.17
CA ALA A 332 2.90 -9.60 -17.75
C ALA A 332 4.07 -10.25 -17.00
N ASN A 333 3.82 -11.25 -16.17
CA ASN A 333 4.87 -12.01 -15.47
C ASN A 333 5.73 -12.85 -16.42
N ASP A 334 5.12 -13.42 -17.46
CA ASP A 334 5.80 -14.23 -18.47
C ASP A 334 6.64 -13.37 -19.43
N LYS A 335 6.03 -12.32 -20.01
CA LYS A 335 6.66 -11.49 -21.05
C LYS A 335 7.38 -10.26 -20.53
N ARG A 336 7.06 -9.78 -19.32
CA ARG A 336 7.67 -8.60 -18.68
C ARG A 336 7.71 -7.41 -19.66
N ASN A 337 8.88 -6.79 -19.83
CA ASN A 337 9.09 -5.65 -20.72
C ASN A 337 8.91 -5.96 -22.22
N SER A 338 8.66 -7.23 -22.60
CA SER A 338 8.39 -7.65 -23.98
C SER A 338 6.91 -7.90 -24.26
N LEU A 339 6.00 -7.54 -23.34
CA LEU A 339 4.56 -7.63 -23.58
C LEU A 339 4.11 -6.53 -24.58
N GLU A 340 3.87 -6.93 -25.82
CA GLU A 340 3.28 -6.07 -26.85
C GLU A 340 1.77 -6.36 -26.97
N LEU A 341 0.97 -5.74 -26.11
CA LEU A 341 -0.50 -5.78 -26.20
C LEU A 341 -1.04 -4.35 -26.18
N PRO A 342 -1.68 -3.86 -27.26
CA PRO A 342 -2.18 -2.49 -27.33
C PRO A 342 -3.11 -2.16 -26.15
N GLY A 343 -2.81 -1.05 -25.45
CA GLY A 343 -3.58 -0.63 -24.27
C GLY A 343 -3.17 -1.30 -22.95
N VAL A 344 -2.20 -2.21 -22.95
CA VAL A 344 -1.70 -2.91 -21.75
C VAL A 344 -0.20 -2.72 -21.62
N VAL A 345 0.26 -2.29 -20.45
CA VAL A 345 1.68 -2.08 -20.13
C VAL A 345 2.06 -2.93 -18.93
N ALA A 346 3.11 -3.75 -19.05
CA ALA A 346 3.64 -4.54 -17.94
C ALA A 346 4.54 -3.68 -17.05
N GLN A 347 4.31 -3.70 -15.74
CA GLN A 347 5.10 -2.97 -14.75
C GLN A 347 5.53 -3.91 -13.60
N PRO A 348 6.73 -3.71 -13.02
CA PRO A 348 7.19 -4.52 -11.88
C PRO A 348 6.41 -4.19 -10.60
N VAL A 349 5.95 -5.22 -9.90
CA VAL A 349 5.26 -5.06 -8.61
C VAL A 349 6.28 -4.66 -7.51
N PRO A 350 6.07 -3.56 -6.78
CA PRO A 350 6.99 -3.12 -5.72
C PRO A 350 7.04 -4.13 -4.56
N ALA A 351 8.21 -4.25 -3.93
CA ALA A 351 8.54 -5.29 -2.93
C ALA A 351 7.70 -5.28 -1.63
N THR A 352 6.79 -4.33 -1.47
CA THR A 352 5.88 -4.20 -0.32
C THR A 352 4.61 -5.04 -0.40
N HIS A 353 4.35 -5.73 -1.53
CA HIS A 353 3.15 -6.57 -1.71
C HIS A 353 3.44 -8.05 -2.05
N ALA A 354 4.69 -8.52 -1.90
CA ALA A 354 5.00 -9.95 -2.00
C ALA A 354 4.90 -10.61 -0.61
N ALA A 355 3.66 -10.88 -0.18
CA ALA A 355 3.34 -11.75 0.95
C ALA A 355 2.16 -12.66 0.60
#